data_AF-A0A6H5JS84-F1
#
_entry.id   AF-A0A6H5JS84-F1
#
_cell.length_a   1.000
_cell.length_b   1.000
_cell.length_c   1.000
_cell.angle_alpha   90.00
_cell.angle_beta   90.00
_cell.angle_gamma   90.00
#
_symmetry.space_group_name_H-M   'P 1'
#
loop_
_entity.id
_entity.type
_entity.pdbx_description
1 polymer ?
#
loop_
_entity_poly.entity_id
_entity_poly.type
_entity_poly.pdbx_seq_one_letter_code
_entity_poly.pdbx_strand_id
1 'polypeptide(L)'
;MLSLFLELRALLPNAIVGAITRESMRKALSTGIKGRQVLDFLKWHAHPVVRRRTPVVPENIADQVLLWERERDRMEHRDGVLVDVSYASRDAFRGMAEFANAKQGLLWSSPLGGEDEEGGGGGGSSSGGSGGGLAGRKKLMVVSPGIMESLNAAIVENGWTSSF
;
A
#
# COMPACT_ATOMS: atom_id res chain seq x y z
N MET A 1 22.73 16.47 16.47
CA MET A 1 21.25 16.36 16.43
C MET A 1 20.68 16.89 15.11
N LEU A 2 20.90 18.16 14.73
CA LEU A 2 20.37 18.73 13.48
C LEU A 2 20.81 17.96 12.21
N SER A 3 22.07 17.53 12.14
CA SER A 3 22.62 16.78 11.00
C SER A 3 22.00 15.39 10.77
N LEU A 4 21.13 14.91 11.68
CA LEU A 4 20.45 13.63 11.52
C LEU A 4 19.33 13.69 10.47
N PHE A 5 18.66 14.84 10.35
CA PHE A 5 17.51 15.04 9.47
C PHE A 5 17.61 16.27 8.56
N LEU A 6 18.63 17.11 8.74
CA LEU A 6 18.93 18.25 7.87
C LEU A 6 20.14 17.99 6.98
N GLU A 7 20.05 18.46 5.75
CA GLU A 7 21.20 18.67 4.88
C GLU A 7 21.78 20.07 5.16
N LEU A 8 22.97 20.11 5.75
CA LEU A 8 23.65 21.36 6.08
C LEU A 8 24.23 22.01 4.82
N ARG A 9 23.86 23.27 4.56
CA ARG A 9 24.33 24.02 3.38
C ARG A 9 25.41 25.04 3.73
N ALA A 10 25.28 25.71 4.86
CA ALA A 10 26.27 26.67 5.31
C ALA A 10 26.35 26.71 6.83
N LEU A 11 27.58 26.87 7.32
CA LEU A 11 27.89 27.15 8.71
C LEU A 11 28.43 28.57 8.78
N LEU A 12 27.72 29.44 9.48
CA LEU A 12 28.14 30.81 9.78
C LEU A 12 28.58 30.88 11.25
N PRO A 13 29.31 31.93 11.67
CA PRO A 13 29.83 32.04 13.04
C PRO A 13 28.76 31.92 14.13
N ASN A 14 27.51 32.33 13.85
CA ASN A 14 26.40 32.33 14.80
C ASN A 14 25.10 31.73 14.23
N ALA A 15 25.15 31.10 13.06
CA ALA A 15 23.97 30.55 12.40
C ALA A 15 24.31 29.31 11.59
N ILE A 16 23.35 28.40 11.50
CA ILE A 16 23.43 27.23 10.64
C ILE A 16 22.29 27.33 9.64
N VAL A 17 22.60 27.16 8.36
CA VAL A 17 21.63 27.11 7.29
C VAL A 17 21.62 25.71 6.73
N GLY A 18 20.45 25.08 6.73
CA GLY A 18 20.24 23.76 6.17
C GLY A 18 18.87 23.63 5.52
N ALA A 19 18.70 22.57 4.74
CA ALA A 19 17.44 22.23 4.11
C ALA A 19 16.96 20.87 4.64
N ILE A 20 15.65 20.76 4.90
CA ILE A 20 15.01 19.47 5.12
C ILE A 20 14.59 18.97 3.74
N THR A 21 15.29 17.95 3.25
CA THR A 21 15.00 17.31 1.96
C THR A 21 14.38 15.94 2.19
N ARG A 22 13.79 15.38 1.13
CA ARG A 22 13.25 14.02 1.17
C ARG A 22 14.32 13.00 1.49
N GLU A 23 15.52 13.20 0.96
CA GLU A 23 16.69 12.35 1.14
C GLU A 23 17.20 12.41 2.58
N SER A 24 17.33 13.61 3.16
CA SER A 24 17.75 13.78 4.55
C SER A 24 16.75 13.18 5.53
N MET A 25 15.46 13.35 5.26
CA MET A 25 14.39 12.75 6.05
C MET A 25 14.32 11.23 5.91
N ARG A 26 14.46 10.68 4.70
CA ARG A 26 14.51 9.23 4.51
C ARG A 26 15.67 8.59 5.28
N LYS A 27 16.84 9.23 5.28
CA LYS A 27 17.99 8.80 6.08
C LYS A 27 17.68 8.82 7.57
N ALA A 28 17.10 9.90 8.09
CA ALA A 28 16.68 10.00 9.49
C ALA A 28 15.66 8.92 9.89
N LEU A 29 14.66 8.67 9.05
CA LEU A 29 13.63 7.66 9.28
C LEU A 29 14.21 6.24 9.27
N SER A 30 15.24 5.99 8.46
CA SER A 30 15.94 4.70 8.42
C SER A 30 16.76 4.41 9.69
N THR A 31 17.19 5.44 10.41
CA THR A 31 17.86 5.28 11.71
C THR A 31 16.88 5.18 12.88
N GLY A 32 15.57 5.20 12.62
CA GLY A 32 14.51 5.03 13.62
C GLY A 32 13.94 6.34 14.18
N ILE A 33 14.33 7.50 13.64
CA ILE A 33 13.75 8.79 14.05
C ILE A 33 12.36 8.92 13.39
N LYS A 34 11.32 9.17 14.19
CA LYS A 34 9.94 9.36 13.68
C LYS A 34 9.72 10.79 13.18
N GLY A 35 8.85 10.96 12.18
CA GLY A 35 8.53 12.28 11.63
C GLY A 35 7.98 13.25 12.70
N ARG A 36 7.14 12.73 13.60
CA ARG A 36 6.63 13.48 14.77
C ARG A 36 7.74 14.04 15.66
N GLN A 37 8.80 13.28 15.91
CA GLN A 37 9.93 13.73 16.75
C GLN A 37 10.68 14.88 16.09
N VAL A 38 10.82 14.88 14.76
CA VAL A 38 11.41 16.00 14.01
C VAL A 38 10.54 17.26 14.17
N LEU A 39 9.22 17.12 14.01
CA LEU A 39 8.30 18.26 14.16
C LEU A 39 8.30 18.83 15.58
N ASP A 40 8.30 17.97 16.60
CA ASP A 40 8.35 18.40 18.00
C ASP A 40 9.69 19.07 18.31
N PHE A 41 10.80 18.55 17.79
CA PHE A 41 12.11 19.18 17.90
C PHE A 41 12.12 20.60 17.31
N LEU A 42 11.56 20.80 16.11
CA LEU A 42 11.45 22.11 15.46
C LEU A 42 10.58 23.08 16.27
N LYS A 43 9.48 22.60 16.86
CA LYS A 43 8.60 23.42 17.72
C LYS A 43 9.29 23.86 19.00
N TRP A 44 10.01 22.96 19.66
CA TRP A 44 10.63 23.21 20.97
C TRP A 44 11.84 24.13 20.87
N HIS A 45 12.60 24.03 19.78
CA HIS A 45 13.79 24.86 19.53
C HIS A 45 13.52 26.03 18.57
N ALA A 46 12.25 26.39 18.36
CA ALA A 46 11.89 27.53 17.53
C ALA A 46 12.37 28.85 18.17
N HIS A 47 12.93 29.73 17.34
CA HIS A 47 13.29 31.07 17.76
C HIS A 47 12.07 31.81 18.37
N PRO A 48 12.23 32.63 19.44
CA PRO A 48 11.11 33.28 20.12
C PRO A 48 10.14 34.05 19.21
N VAL A 49 10.66 34.64 18.12
CA VAL A 49 9.85 35.33 17.10
C VAL A 49 8.94 34.36 16.35
N VAL A 50 9.46 33.18 15.99
CA VAL A 50 8.69 32.13 15.30
C VAL A 50 7.70 31.47 16.27
N ARG A 51 8.09 31.29 17.54
CA ARG A 51 7.25 30.70 18.58
C ARG A 51 5.98 31.50 18.88
N ARG A 52 5.94 32.80 18.52
CA ARG A 52 4.74 33.65 18.61
C ARG A 52 3.72 33.36 17.49
N ARG A 53 4.12 32.67 16.42
CA ARG A 53 3.22 32.28 15.33
C ARG A 53 2.49 30.99 15.69
N THR A 54 1.23 30.90 15.29
CA THR A 54 0.42 29.69 15.45
C THR A 54 -0.05 29.24 14.06
N PRO A 55 0.31 28.03 13.60
CA PRO A 55 1.22 27.07 14.25
C PRO A 55 2.70 27.47 14.13
N VAL A 56 3.54 27.03 15.09
CA VAL A 56 4.99 27.33 15.13
C VAL A 56 5.70 26.73 13.91
N VAL A 57 5.30 25.53 13.51
CA VAL A 57 5.73 24.89 12.26
C VAL A 57 4.56 24.99 11.28
N PRO A 58 4.76 25.59 10.08
CA PRO A 58 3.72 25.66 9.06
C PRO A 58 3.16 24.28 8.68
N GLU A 59 1.86 24.22 8.41
CA GLU A 59 1.14 22.96 8.13
C GLU A 59 1.72 22.21 6.93
N ASN A 60 2.05 22.93 5.86
CA ASN A 60 2.66 22.34 4.67
C ASN A 60 3.98 21.60 5.00
N ILE A 61 4.81 22.13 5.89
CA ILE A 61 6.07 21.48 6.30
C ILE A 61 5.77 20.25 7.16
N ALA A 62 4.78 20.35 8.07
CA ALA A 62 4.35 19.22 8.87
C ALA A 62 3.85 18.07 8.00
N ASP A 63 3.00 18.37 7.03
CA ASP A 63 2.45 17.40 6.10
C ASP A 63 3.53 16.77 5.24
N GLN A 64 4.48 17.54 4.69
CA GLN A 64 5.57 16.99 3.89
C GLN A 64 6.43 15.98 4.68
N VAL A 65 6.75 16.28 5.94
CA VAL A 65 7.49 15.36 6.81
C VAL A 65 6.71 14.06 7.02
N LEU A 66 5.40 14.15 7.28
CA LEU A 66 4.54 12.98 7.50
C LEU A 66 4.30 12.18 6.20
N LEU A 67 4.20 12.85 5.06
CA LEU A 67 4.11 12.20 3.75
C LEU A 67 5.38 11.41 3.43
N TRP A 68 6.57 11.95 3.73
CA TRP A 68 7.82 11.22 3.56
C TRP A 68 7.97 10.04 4.53
N GLU A 69 7.43 10.14 5.74
CA GLU A 69 7.34 9.01 6.68
C GLU A 69 6.46 7.89 6.10
N ARG A 70 5.23 8.22 5.69
CA ARG A 70 4.30 7.25 5.08
C ARG A 70 4.82 6.67 3.77
N GLU A 71 5.61 7.43 3.02
CA GLU A 71 6.24 6.94 1.81
C GLU A 71 7.18 5.74 2.08
N ARG A 72 7.84 5.70 3.24
CA ARG A 72 8.64 4.54 3.65
C ARG A 72 7.76 3.31 3.85
N ASP A 73 6.57 3.51 4.42
CA ASP A 73 5.65 2.44 4.82
C ASP A 73 4.65 2.07 3.70
N ARG A 74 5.01 2.25 2.41
CA ARG A 74 4.16 1.87 1.28
C ARG A 74 4.03 0.36 1.06
N MET A 75 4.99 -0.42 1.54
CA MET A 75 5.03 -1.86 1.34
C MET A 75 4.64 -2.54 2.65
N GLU A 76 3.51 -3.23 2.63
CA GLU A 76 3.14 -4.15 3.70
C GLU A 76 3.48 -5.56 3.22
N HIS A 77 4.34 -6.27 3.95
CA HIS A 77 4.62 -7.67 3.68
C HIS A 77 3.58 -8.53 4.38
N ARG A 78 2.89 -9.37 3.61
CA ARG A 78 1.95 -10.36 4.14
C ARG A 78 2.27 -11.71 3.51
N ASP A 79 2.53 -12.70 4.35
CA ASP A 79 2.68 -14.08 3.90
C ASP A 79 1.34 -14.56 3.33
N GLY A 80 1.38 -15.11 2.12
CA GLY A 80 0.19 -15.53 1.39
C GLY A 80 0.49 -16.68 0.44
N VAL A 81 -0.49 -17.55 0.27
CA VAL A 81 -0.47 -18.62 -0.73
C VAL A 81 -1.34 -18.19 -1.90
N LEU A 82 -0.75 -18.18 -3.10
CA LEU A 82 -1.48 -17.95 -4.34
C LEU A 82 -2.12 -19.26 -4.82
N VAL A 83 -3.43 -19.24 -4.98
CA VAL A 83 -4.23 -20.35 -5.49
C VAL A 83 -4.72 -19.99 -6.89
N ASP A 84 -4.36 -20.83 -7.87
CA ASP A 84 -4.94 -20.78 -9.21
C ASP A 84 -6.30 -21.50 -9.18
N VAL A 85 -7.37 -20.73 -9.36
CA VAL A 85 -8.76 -21.21 -9.29
C VAL A 85 -9.42 -21.13 -10.67
N SER A 86 -8.62 -21.13 -11.73
CA SER A 86 -9.12 -20.99 -13.10
C SER A 86 -10.04 -22.14 -13.54
N TYR A 87 -9.94 -23.31 -12.89
CA TYR A 87 -10.83 -24.44 -13.12
C TYR A 87 -12.23 -24.25 -12.54
N ALA A 88 -12.43 -23.30 -11.62
CA ALA A 88 -13.71 -23.13 -10.96
C ALA A 88 -14.68 -22.25 -11.77
N SER A 89 -15.96 -22.59 -11.68
CA SER A 89 -17.05 -21.74 -12.19
C SER A 89 -17.09 -20.39 -11.45
N ARG A 90 -17.78 -19.39 -12.00
CA ARG A 90 -17.95 -18.09 -11.32
C ARG A 90 -18.58 -18.22 -9.94
N ASP A 91 -19.58 -19.11 -9.80
CA ASP A 91 -20.26 -19.33 -8.53
C ASP A 91 -19.37 -20.03 -7.50
N ALA A 92 -18.58 -21.02 -7.94
CA ALA A 92 -17.60 -21.67 -7.08
C ALA A 92 -16.50 -20.68 -6.62
N PHE A 93 -16.01 -19.81 -7.52
CA PHE A 93 -15.06 -18.75 -7.17
C PHE A 93 -15.64 -17.78 -6.13
N ARG A 94 -16.88 -17.33 -6.31
CA ARG A 94 -17.57 -16.47 -5.35
C ARG A 94 -17.70 -17.16 -3.99
N GLY A 95 -18.12 -18.41 -3.95
CA GLY A 95 -18.22 -19.19 -2.71
C GLY A 95 -16.89 -19.33 -1.98
N MET A 96 -15.81 -19.63 -2.70
CA MET A 96 -14.44 -19.68 -2.16
C MET A 96 -13.99 -18.35 -1.57
N ALA A 97 -14.23 -17.25 -2.30
CA ALA A 97 -13.86 -15.91 -1.85
C ALA A 97 -14.66 -15.48 -0.61
N GLU A 98 -15.96 -15.78 -0.57
CA GLU A 98 -16.83 -15.51 0.59
C GLU A 98 -16.40 -16.31 1.81
N PHE A 99 -16.07 -17.59 1.64
CA PHE A 99 -15.54 -18.42 2.73
C PHE A 99 -14.19 -17.91 3.26
N ALA A 100 -13.26 -17.56 2.37
CA ALA A 100 -11.96 -17.02 2.74
C ALA A 100 -12.08 -15.65 3.44
N ASN A 101 -13.04 -14.82 3.02
CA ASN A 101 -13.36 -13.55 3.66
C ASN A 101 -14.02 -13.73 5.03
N ALA A 102 -14.95 -14.68 5.17
CA ALA A 102 -15.59 -15.02 6.44
C ALA A 102 -14.58 -15.49 7.50
N LYS A 103 -13.52 -16.20 7.07
CA LYS A 103 -12.40 -16.60 7.93
C LYS A 103 -11.29 -15.56 8.05
N GLN A 104 -11.46 -14.35 7.51
CA GLN A 104 -10.52 -13.22 7.59
C GLN A 104 -9.12 -13.49 7.03
N GLY A 105 -8.97 -14.36 6.03
CA GLY A 105 -7.66 -14.53 5.40
C GLY A 105 -7.70 -14.58 3.89
N LEU A 106 -8.73 -14.00 3.29
CA LEU A 106 -8.62 -13.52 1.92
C LEU A 106 -7.71 -12.28 1.90
N LEU A 107 -6.53 -12.40 1.27
CA LEU A 107 -5.58 -11.30 1.13
C LEU A 107 -5.83 -10.52 -0.16
N TRP A 108 -6.17 -11.22 -1.24
CA TRP A 108 -6.47 -10.63 -2.53
C TRP A 108 -7.26 -11.62 -3.40
N SER A 109 -8.10 -11.12 -4.30
CA SER A 109 -8.83 -11.94 -5.28
C SER A 109 -8.97 -11.22 -6.61
N SER A 110 -8.82 -11.94 -7.72
CA SER A 110 -9.15 -11.48 -9.06
C SER A 110 -10.18 -12.42 -9.69
N PRO A 111 -11.40 -11.93 -9.99
CA PRO A 111 -12.46 -12.73 -10.61
C PRO A 111 -12.27 -12.95 -12.11
N LEU A 112 -11.29 -12.28 -12.75
CA LEU A 112 -11.12 -12.30 -14.20
C LEU A 112 -10.29 -13.50 -14.66
N GLY A 113 -10.97 -14.62 -14.88
CA GLY A 113 -10.57 -15.66 -15.83
C GLY A 113 -11.27 -15.41 -17.15
N GLY A 114 -10.58 -15.46 -18.29
CA GLY A 114 -11.19 -15.26 -19.61
C GLY A 114 -12.46 -16.09 -19.79
N GLU A 115 -13.58 -15.41 -19.98
CA GLU A 115 -14.79 -15.96 -20.58
C GLU A 115 -15.08 -15.03 -21.76
N ASP A 116 -15.05 -15.62 -22.95
CA ASP A 116 -15.36 -14.99 -24.21
C ASP A 116 -16.71 -14.26 -24.14
N GLU A 117 -16.76 -13.08 -24.77
CA GLU A 117 -18.00 -12.39 -25.06
C GLU A 117 -18.86 -13.27 -25.99
N GLU A 118 -19.92 -13.89 -25.45
CA GLU A 118 -21.12 -14.18 -26.24
C GLU A 118 -22.32 -13.44 -25.64
N GLY A 119 -22.67 -12.32 -26.29
CA GLY A 119 -24.06 -11.90 -26.55
C GLY A 119 -24.83 -11.16 -25.45
N GLY A 120 -24.82 -9.82 -25.49
CA GLY A 120 -25.85 -9.00 -24.83
C GLY A 120 -25.53 -7.50 -24.86
N GLY A 121 -25.96 -6.80 -25.91
CA GLY A 121 -25.50 -5.46 -26.28
C GLY A 121 -25.88 -4.28 -25.38
N GLY A 122 -25.20 -3.15 -25.62
CA GLY A 122 -25.60 -1.83 -25.10
C GLY A 122 -24.48 -0.79 -25.01
N GLY A 123 -24.11 -0.22 -26.17
CA GLY A 123 -23.53 1.10 -26.43
C GLY A 123 -22.76 1.91 -25.36
N GLY A 124 -21.56 2.39 -25.73
CA GLY A 124 -20.96 3.56 -25.09
C GLY A 124 -19.46 3.72 -25.32
N SER A 125 -19.10 4.69 -26.15
CA SER A 125 -17.79 5.04 -26.71
C SER A 125 -16.70 5.59 -25.75
N SER A 126 -15.43 5.34 -26.16
CA SER A 126 -14.20 6.16 -25.99
C SER A 126 -13.52 6.18 -24.59
N SER A 127 -12.19 6.21 -24.42
CA SER A 127 -10.99 6.29 -25.28
C SER A 127 -9.76 5.80 -24.47
N GLY A 128 -8.91 4.92 -25.01
CA GLY A 128 -7.51 5.23 -25.40
C GLY A 128 -6.45 5.18 -24.28
N GLY A 129 -5.60 4.12 -24.24
CA GLY A 129 -4.40 4.12 -23.38
C GLY A 129 -3.58 2.81 -23.25
N SER A 130 -2.88 2.43 -24.33
CA SER A 130 -1.56 1.75 -24.43
C SER A 130 -1.10 0.65 -23.44
N GLY A 131 -0.89 -0.56 -23.99
CA GLY A 131 0.36 -1.31 -23.79
C GLY A 131 0.39 -2.44 -22.74
N GLY A 132 0.11 -3.67 -23.17
CA GLY A 132 0.46 -4.90 -22.44
C GLY A 132 -0.34 -6.10 -22.91
N GLY A 133 0.29 -7.03 -23.64
CA GLY A 133 -0.35 -8.19 -24.26
C GLY A 133 -1.20 -9.02 -23.29
N LEU A 134 -2.42 -9.32 -23.71
CA LEU A 134 -3.40 -10.17 -23.02
C LEU A 134 -2.93 -11.64 -23.06
N ALA A 135 -1.93 -11.97 -22.25
CA ALA A 135 -1.74 -13.36 -21.83
C ALA A 135 -2.92 -13.72 -20.92
N GLY A 136 -3.62 -14.82 -21.24
CA GLY A 136 -4.92 -15.21 -20.67
C GLY A 136 -5.08 -14.87 -19.19
N ARG A 137 -6.05 -14.00 -18.88
CA ARG A 137 -6.38 -13.63 -17.50
C ARG A 137 -6.91 -14.87 -16.78
N LYS A 138 -6.39 -15.14 -15.58
CA LYS A 138 -6.71 -16.30 -14.72
C LYS A 138 -7.48 -15.87 -13.48
N LYS A 139 -8.37 -16.73 -12.97
CA LYS A 139 -9.03 -16.54 -11.67
C LYS A 139 -8.02 -16.89 -10.59
N LEU A 140 -7.60 -15.89 -9.82
CA LEU A 140 -6.54 -16.04 -8.83
C LEU A 140 -7.02 -15.55 -7.47
N MET A 141 -6.60 -16.25 -6.42
CA MET A 141 -6.89 -15.87 -5.05
C MET A 141 -5.60 -15.97 -4.23
N VAL A 142 -5.31 -14.98 -3.39
CA VAL A 142 -4.25 -15.04 -2.40
C VAL A 142 -4.91 -15.16 -1.04
N VAL A 143 -4.55 -16.20 -0.30
CA VAL A 143 -5.07 -16.44 1.05
C VAL A 143 -3.94 -16.58 2.06
N SER A 144 -4.24 -16.31 3.33
CA SER A 144 -3.32 -16.54 4.43
C SER A 144 -3.00 -18.05 4.55
N PRO A 145 -1.74 -18.44 4.83
CA PRO A 145 -1.35 -19.84 4.96
C PRO A 145 -2.20 -20.64 5.97
N GLY A 146 -2.67 -19.99 7.04
CA GLY A 146 -3.47 -20.63 8.08
C GLY A 146 -4.87 -21.09 7.64
N ILE A 147 -5.37 -20.59 6.51
CA ILE A 147 -6.72 -20.92 6.02
C ILE A 147 -6.69 -21.97 4.91
N MET A 148 -5.54 -22.21 4.28
CA MET A 148 -5.39 -23.10 3.12
C MET A 148 -5.98 -24.49 3.34
N GLU A 149 -5.71 -25.12 4.49
CA GLU A 149 -6.23 -26.46 4.79
C GLU A 149 -7.77 -26.45 4.89
N SER A 150 -8.32 -25.44 5.54
CA SER A 150 -9.76 -25.30 5.69
C SER A 150 -10.47 -24.89 4.39
N LEU A 151 -9.77 -24.15 3.52
CA LEU A 151 -10.24 -23.82 2.18
C LEU A 151 -10.26 -25.08 1.31
N ASN A 152 -9.22 -25.90 1.34
CA ASN A 152 -9.19 -27.18 0.63
C ASN A 152 -10.32 -28.11 1.09
N ALA A 153 -10.56 -28.22 2.40
CA ALA A 153 -11.69 -28.97 2.94
C ALA A 153 -13.04 -28.45 2.43
N ALA A 154 -13.23 -27.12 2.44
CA ALA A 154 -14.45 -26.49 1.92
C ALA A 154 -14.63 -26.67 0.41
N ILE A 155 -13.54 -26.67 -0.37
CA ILE A 155 -13.57 -26.94 -1.81
C ILE A 155 -14.09 -28.34 -2.09
N VAL A 156 -13.63 -29.33 -1.32
CA VAL A 156 -14.07 -30.73 -1.45
C VAL A 156 -15.52 -30.90 -0.97
N GLU A 157 -15.86 -30.32 0.18
CA GLU A 157 -17.20 -30.42 0.78
C GLU A 157 -18.28 -29.76 -0.08
N ASN A 158 -18.00 -28.59 -0.65
CA ASN A 158 -18.96 -27.83 -1.46
C ASN A 158 -18.90 -28.18 -2.96
N GLY A 159 -18.05 -29.13 -3.36
CA GLY A 159 -17.93 -29.56 -4.76
C GLY A 159 -17.49 -28.43 -5.70
N TRP A 160 -16.65 -27.51 -5.23
CA TRP A 160 -16.18 -26.36 -6.02
C TRP A 160 -15.13 -26.72 -7.09
N THR A 161 -14.75 -27.99 -7.15
CA THR A 161 -14.00 -28.56 -8.28
C THR A 161 -14.98 -28.85 -9.42
N SER A 162 -14.69 -28.39 -10.64
CA SER A 162 -15.39 -28.90 -11.82
C SER A 162 -15.21 -30.42 -11.85
N SER A 163 -16.31 -31.17 -11.81
CA SER A 163 -16.32 -32.56 -12.27
C SER A 163 -15.62 -32.62 -13.63
N PHE A 164 -14.59 -33.47 -13.72
CA PHE A 164 -13.91 -33.80 -14.98
C PHE A 164 -14.91 -34.19 -16.07
#